data_AF-A0A8S9W3H3-F1
#
_entry.id   AF-A0A8S9W3H3-F1
#
_cell.length_a   1.000
_cell.length_b   1.000
_cell.length_c   1.000
_cell.angle_alpha   90.00
_cell.angle_beta   90.00
_cell.angle_gamma   90.00
#
_symmetry.space_group_name_H-M   'P 1'
#
loop_
_entity.id
_entity.type
_entity.pdbx_description
1 polymer ?
#
loop_
_entity_poly.entity_id
_entity_poly.type
_entity_poly.pdbx_seq_one_letter_code
_entity_poly.pdbx_strand_id
1 'polypeptide(L)'
;MTDTTQTHYQVTCTDYTDHLSKSAPAIILIGTAHVSKKSVTEVKEVIAREHPSVVAVELCPGRYAALKGKNEDVSAKDILGGGNITLFLVHSLLAYFQNKIGADMEVKPGSEMIAAIDAAEELGIEIALVDRDIRITLQRFISKLGFFEKIKMVGALVGALFGVGGKDIDIEAITEEDIVTQLVSELKEFSPTTASVLIEERDAYIAKNLLDLKEKGTGNVVAIVGAGHRKGIQEYLKHPEKLPDINKLLEMPKKRFSLGKIIGVGTIALVLAMFALIIATISFDEFLVAFGYWFIINGVLSGLGAALARGHIYSVLTAFSVAWLTSLNPMIAAGWFAGAVELKMRKPSPHDIHGIAEAETLHDMMGNNLFRVILVAALANLGSITGTFLGAWVVLTQCGIDKDMVSAGVIDALGVIGSGITGALGI
;
A
#
# COMPACT_ATOMS: atom_id res chain seq x y z
N MET A 1 -40.42 -24.30 22.11
CA MET A 1 -40.17 -22.85 22.04
C MET A 1 -38.99 -22.65 21.11
N THR A 2 -39.28 -22.02 19.96
CA THR A 2 -38.40 -21.46 18.93
C THR A 2 -37.31 -22.33 18.31
N ASP A 3 -37.77 -23.06 17.28
CA ASP A 3 -37.06 -23.49 16.09
C ASP A 3 -36.33 -22.32 15.40
N THR A 4 -35.05 -22.50 15.05
CA THR A 4 -34.22 -21.52 14.32
C THR A 4 -33.78 -22.16 13.00
N THR A 5 -34.68 -22.17 12.03
CA THR A 5 -34.37 -22.46 10.64
C THR A 5 -33.54 -21.31 10.06
N GLN A 6 -32.24 -21.50 9.90
CA GLN A 6 -31.39 -20.63 9.08
C GLN A 6 -31.65 -20.92 7.59
N THR A 7 -32.02 -19.88 6.85
CA THR A 7 -32.42 -19.95 5.45
C THR A 7 -31.19 -20.04 4.55
N HIS A 8 -30.88 -21.23 4.03
CA HIS A 8 -30.00 -21.38 2.87
C HIS A 8 -30.72 -20.83 1.63
N TYR A 9 -30.21 -19.76 1.02
CA TYR A 9 -30.78 -19.19 -0.21
C TYR A 9 -30.13 -19.83 -1.44
N GLN A 10 -30.84 -20.76 -2.08
CA GLN A 10 -30.57 -21.17 -3.46
C GLN A 10 -31.15 -20.12 -4.42
N VAL A 11 -30.35 -19.62 -5.37
CA VAL A 11 -30.85 -18.82 -6.49
C VAL A 11 -31.19 -19.77 -7.64
N THR A 12 -32.44 -20.24 -7.68
CA THR A 12 -32.98 -21.02 -8.81
C THR A 12 -33.79 -20.11 -9.72
N CYS A 13 -33.29 -19.83 -10.92
CA CYS A 13 -34.09 -19.27 -12.01
C CYS A 13 -34.63 -20.43 -12.85
N THR A 14 -35.93 -20.71 -12.80
CA THR A 14 -36.58 -21.60 -13.78
C THR A 14 -38.03 -21.16 -14.00
N ASP A 15 -38.32 -20.70 -15.21
CA ASP A 15 -39.66 -20.76 -15.79
C ASP A 15 -39.96 -22.19 -16.25
N TYR A 16 -41.21 -22.61 -16.05
CA TYR A 16 -41.73 -23.95 -16.31
C TYR A 16 -41.73 -24.33 -17.80
N THR A 17 -41.10 -25.45 -18.17
CA THR A 17 -41.72 -26.58 -18.92
C THR A 17 -40.72 -27.72 -19.15
N ASP A 18 -41.18 -28.90 -18.72
CA ASP A 18 -40.86 -30.30 -19.04
C ASP A 18 -39.50 -30.76 -19.64
N HIS A 19 -39.11 -31.94 -19.17
CA HIS A 19 -38.07 -32.89 -19.62
C HIS A 19 -36.64 -32.74 -19.08
N LEU A 20 -36.30 -33.64 -18.13
CA LEU A 20 -34.95 -34.22 -17.88
C LEU A 20 -33.77 -33.24 -18.02
N SER A 21 -33.62 -32.29 -17.10
CA SER A 21 -32.41 -31.46 -17.05
C SER A 21 -31.72 -31.58 -15.69
N LYS A 22 -30.42 -31.87 -15.72
CA LYS A 22 -29.50 -31.67 -14.59
C LYS A 22 -29.77 -30.27 -14.02
N SER A 23 -29.95 -30.15 -12.70
CA SER A 23 -30.13 -28.85 -12.04
C SER A 23 -29.09 -27.86 -12.55
N ALA A 24 -29.52 -26.66 -12.93
CA ALA A 24 -28.61 -25.63 -13.41
C ALA A 24 -27.46 -25.43 -12.41
N PRO A 25 -26.21 -25.21 -12.87
CA PRO A 25 -25.07 -25.01 -12.00
C PRO A 25 -25.35 -23.89 -11.00
N ALA A 26 -25.35 -24.24 -9.71
CA ALA A 26 -25.67 -23.33 -8.61
C ALA A 26 -24.39 -22.75 -8.00
N ILE A 27 -24.40 -21.45 -7.70
CA ILE A 27 -23.37 -20.78 -6.90
C ILE A 27 -23.89 -20.70 -5.47
N ILE A 28 -23.22 -21.37 -4.54
CA ILE A 28 -23.52 -21.35 -3.10
C ILE A 28 -22.51 -20.43 -2.44
N LEU A 29 -22.96 -19.29 -1.91
CA LEU A 29 -22.09 -18.28 -1.31
C LEU A 29 -22.09 -18.40 0.22
N ILE A 30 -20.92 -18.68 0.80
CA ILE A 30 -20.69 -18.74 2.25
C ILE A 30 -19.95 -17.49 2.68
N GLY A 31 -20.59 -16.67 3.52
CA GLY A 31 -19.95 -15.54 4.19
C GLY A 31 -19.23 -16.03 5.44
N THR A 32 -17.98 -15.63 5.61
CA THR A 32 -17.15 -16.08 6.74
C THR A 32 -16.61 -14.90 7.53
N ALA A 33 -16.55 -15.06 8.84
CA ALA A 33 -15.84 -14.15 9.72
C ALA A 33 -14.43 -14.68 9.93
N HIS A 34 -13.42 -13.89 9.57
CA HIS A 34 -12.02 -14.31 9.40
C HIS A 34 -11.28 -14.77 10.68
N VAL A 35 -11.98 -14.96 11.79
CA VAL A 35 -11.44 -15.35 13.11
C VAL A 35 -12.41 -16.25 13.89
N SER A 36 -13.40 -16.84 13.21
CA SER A 36 -14.49 -17.58 13.85
C SER A 36 -14.32 -19.10 13.68
N LYS A 37 -14.19 -19.84 14.80
CA LYS A 37 -14.20 -21.32 14.79
C LYS A 37 -15.48 -21.86 14.15
N LYS A 38 -16.59 -21.15 14.33
CA LYS A 38 -17.88 -21.50 13.75
C LYS A 38 -17.83 -21.46 12.21
N SER A 39 -17.25 -20.39 11.63
CA SER A 39 -17.09 -20.29 10.18
C SER A 39 -16.21 -21.39 9.60
N VAL A 40 -15.15 -21.80 10.31
CA VAL A 40 -14.29 -22.93 9.90
C VAL A 40 -15.09 -24.24 9.81
N THR A 41 -15.88 -24.54 10.84
CA THR A 41 -16.71 -25.76 10.87
C THR A 41 -17.78 -25.73 9.78
N GLU A 42 -18.49 -24.60 9.65
CA GLU A 42 -19.54 -24.43 8.64
C GLU A 42 -19.01 -24.63 7.21
N VAL A 43 -17.85 -24.07 6.89
CA VAL A 43 -17.20 -24.25 5.58
C VAL A 43 -16.96 -25.72 5.28
N LYS A 44 -16.39 -26.48 6.22
CA LYS A 44 -16.11 -27.92 6.04
C LYS A 44 -17.40 -28.72 5.87
N GLU A 45 -18.41 -28.45 6.69
CA GLU A 45 -19.70 -29.14 6.63
C GLU A 45 -20.43 -28.89 5.30
N VAL A 46 -20.43 -27.65 4.81
CA VAL A 46 -21.10 -27.31 3.54
C VAL A 46 -20.36 -27.95 2.35
N ILE A 47 -19.02 -27.91 2.31
CA ILE A 47 -18.26 -28.55 1.23
C ILE A 47 -18.50 -30.06 1.20
N ALA A 48 -18.47 -30.72 2.37
CA ALA A 48 -18.73 -32.15 2.47
C ALA A 48 -20.18 -32.53 2.12
N ARG A 49 -21.15 -31.67 2.45
CA ARG A 49 -22.58 -31.92 2.17
C ARG A 49 -22.95 -31.68 0.71
N GLU A 50 -22.47 -30.57 0.13
CA GLU A 50 -22.84 -30.16 -1.22
C GLU A 50 -22.01 -30.86 -2.31
N HIS A 51 -20.81 -31.35 -1.97
CA HIS A 51 -19.88 -32.00 -2.90
C HIS A 51 -19.77 -31.25 -4.24
N PRO A 52 -19.37 -29.96 -4.22
CA PRO A 52 -19.34 -29.15 -5.42
C PRO A 52 -18.27 -29.64 -6.39
N SER A 53 -18.40 -29.24 -7.66
CA SER A 53 -17.36 -29.47 -8.65
C SER A 53 -16.16 -28.55 -8.44
N VAL A 54 -16.41 -27.35 -7.89
CA VAL A 54 -15.38 -26.33 -7.65
C VAL A 54 -15.62 -25.67 -6.29
N VAL A 55 -14.54 -25.50 -5.54
CA VAL A 55 -14.49 -24.64 -4.36
C VAL A 55 -13.78 -23.33 -4.75
N ALA A 56 -14.53 -22.23 -4.73
CA ALA A 56 -14.00 -20.90 -5.00
C ALA A 56 -13.63 -20.19 -3.69
N VAL A 57 -12.43 -19.62 -3.60
CA VAL A 57 -11.95 -18.91 -2.40
C VAL A 57 -11.57 -17.47 -2.70
N GLU A 58 -11.88 -16.55 -1.79
CA GLU A 58 -11.53 -15.12 -1.85
C GLU A 58 -10.01 -14.88 -1.62
N LEU A 59 -9.20 -15.48 -2.48
CA LEU A 59 -7.75 -15.37 -2.46
C LEU A 59 -7.24 -15.09 -3.87
N CYS A 60 -6.16 -14.31 -3.94
CA CYS A 60 -5.35 -14.19 -5.13
C CYS A 60 -4.17 -15.19 -5.08
N PRO A 61 -3.49 -15.46 -6.21
CA PRO A 61 -2.38 -16.42 -6.26
C PRO A 61 -1.29 -16.17 -5.21
N GLY A 62 -0.92 -14.90 -4.96
CA GLY A 62 0.09 -14.55 -3.97
C GLY A 62 -0.34 -14.85 -2.53
N ARG A 63 -1.60 -14.57 -2.17
CA ARG A 63 -2.13 -14.89 -0.84
C ARG A 63 -2.31 -16.39 -0.65
N TYR A 64 -2.73 -17.11 -1.68
CA TYR A 64 -2.82 -18.57 -1.66
C TYR A 64 -1.44 -19.20 -1.44
N ALA A 65 -0.41 -18.75 -2.17
CA ALA A 65 0.96 -19.23 -2.00
C ALA A 65 1.50 -18.96 -0.59
N ALA A 66 1.25 -17.76 -0.05
CA ALA A 66 1.64 -17.40 1.32
C ALA A 66 0.98 -18.31 2.38
N LEU A 67 -0.32 -18.60 2.24
CA LEU A 67 -1.03 -19.51 3.14
C LEU A 67 -0.52 -20.95 3.05
N LYS A 68 -0.07 -21.41 1.87
CA LYS A 68 0.57 -22.72 1.69
C LYS A 68 2.05 -22.74 2.10
N GLY A 69 2.58 -21.66 2.68
CA GLY A 69 3.99 -21.56 3.08
C GLY A 69 4.97 -21.49 1.91
N LYS A 70 4.49 -21.20 0.70
CA LYS A 70 5.30 -21.00 -0.51
C LYS A 70 5.52 -19.50 -0.72
N ASN A 71 6.27 -18.86 0.17
CA ASN A 71 6.70 -17.48 -0.08
C ASN A 71 7.80 -17.51 -1.14
N GLU A 72 7.60 -16.79 -2.25
CA GLU A 72 8.71 -16.46 -3.15
C GLU A 72 9.67 -15.55 -2.36
N ASP A 73 10.91 -15.98 -2.19
CA ASP A 73 11.96 -15.18 -1.57
C ASP A 73 12.21 -13.92 -2.41
N VAL A 74 11.51 -12.83 -2.07
CA VAL A 74 11.78 -11.53 -2.67
C VAL A 74 13.14 -11.06 -2.17
N SER A 75 14.06 -10.77 -3.08
CA SER A 75 15.38 -10.29 -2.65
C SER A 75 15.27 -8.85 -2.10
N ALA A 76 16.03 -8.54 -1.05
CA ALA A 76 16.10 -7.17 -0.50
C ALA A 76 16.52 -6.13 -1.56
N LYS A 77 17.25 -6.56 -2.60
CA LYS A 77 17.67 -5.72 -3.71
C LYS A 77 16.51 -5.34 -4.64
N ASP A 78 15.55 -6.25 -4.86
CA ASP A 78 14.37 -5.99 -5.70
C ASP A 78 13.37 -5.06 -5.00
N ILE A 79 13.31 -5.12 -3.66
CA ILE A 79 12.50 -4.22 -2.84
C ILE A 79 13.05 -2.78 -2.90
N LEU A 80 14.37 -2.62 -2.83
CA LEU A 80 15.03 -1.31 -2.78
C LEU A 80 15.27 -0.71 -4.18
N GLY A 81 15.33 -1.52 -5.24
CA GLY A 81 15.73 -1.10 -6.58
C GLY A 81 14.64 -0.50 -7.48
N GLY A 82 13.37 -0.46 -7.08
CA GLY A 82 12.28 -0.28 -8.07
C GLY A 82 10.99 0.38 -7.60
N GLY A 83 11.03 1.40 -6.73
CA GLY A 83 9.82 2.10 -6.28
C GLY A 83 8.86 1.25 -5.41
N ASN A 84 9.21 -0.02 -5.19
CA ASN A 84 8.46 -1.01 -4.44
C ASN A 84 8.65 -0.89 -2.92
N ILE A 85 9.56 -0.04 -2.45
CA ILE A 85 9.77 0.19 -1.01
C ILE A 85 8.50 0.71 -0.33
N THR A 86 7.73 1.57 -1.01
CA THR A 86 6.47 2.10 -0.48
C THR A 86 5.44 0.99 -0.36
N LEU A 87 5.35 0.12 -1.37
CA LEU A 87 4.43 -1.02 -1.36
C LEU A 87 4.83 -2.02 -0.29
N PHE A 88 6.13 -2.30 -0.15
CA PHE A 88 6.70 -3.15 0.89
C PHE A 88 6.42 -2.61 2.29
N LEU A 89 6.60 -1.30 2.51
CA LEU A 89 6.28 -0.64 3.78
C LEU A 89 4.79 -0.74 4.12
N VAL A 90 3.91 -0.53 3.13
CA VAL A 90 2.46 -0.71 3.31
C VAL A 90 2.12 -2.17 3.63
N HIS A 91 2.74 -3.15 2.96
CA HIS A 91 2.54 -4.57 3.26
C HIS A 91 3.03 -4.95 4.65
N SER A 92 4.22 -4.49 5.03
CA SER A 92 4.82 -4.75 6.34
C SER A 92 3.94 -4.19 7.45
N LEU A 93 3.42 -2.98 7.26
CA LEU A 93 2.52 -2.34 8.19
C LEU A 93 1.16 -3.07 8.29
N LEU A 94 0.63 -3.52 7.16
CA LEU A 94 -0.61 -4.30 7.16
C LEU A 94 -0.42 -5.64 7.86
N ALA A 95 0.69 -6.33 7.59
CA ALA A 95 1.04 -7.58 8.26
C ALA A 95 1.21 -7.39 9.77
N TYR A 96 1.85 -6.30 10.19
CA TYR A 96 1.93 -5.89 11.59
C TYR A 96 0.53 -5.78 12.23
N PHE A 97 -0.40 -5.07 11.60
CA PHE A 97 -1.77 -4.94 12.12
C PHE A 97 -2.55 -6.26 12.09
N GLN A 98 -2.38 -7.06 11.04
CA GLN A 98 -3.00 -8.39 10.93
C GLN A 98 -2.52 -9.32 12.05
N ASN A 99 -1.23 -9.29 12.36
CA ASN A 99 -0.65 -10.06 13.46
C ASN A 99 -1.12 -9.53 14.81
N LYS A 100 -1.18 -8.21 15.00
CA LYS A 100 -1.60 -7.58 16.26
C LYS A 100 -3.06 -7.86 16.60
N ILE A 101 -3.97 -7.80 15.62
CA ILE A 101 -5.40 -8.12 15.82
C ILE A 101 -5.60 -9.64 15.96
N GLY A 102 -4.79 -10.44 15.27
CA GLY A 102 -4.86 -11.90 15.34
C GLY A 102 -4.32 -12.51 16.65
N ALA A 103 -3.46 -11.81 17.39
CA ALA A 103 -2.86 -12.29 18.63
C ALA A 103 -3.87 -12.46 19.79
N ASP A 104 -4.93 -11.66 19.79
CA ASP A 104 -5.98 -11.69 20.82
C ASP A 104 -7.12 -12.68 20.49
N MET A 105 -7.05 -13.36 19.33
CA MET A 105 -8.09 -14.26 18.83
C MET A 105 -7.61 -15.73 18.87
N GLU A 106 -8.47 -16.66 19.29
CA GLU A 106 -8.13 -18.11 19.37
C GLU A 106 -7.91 -18.77 17.99
N VAL A 107 -8.21 -18.09 16.89
CA VAL A 107 -8.15 -18.60 15.51
C VAL A 107 -7.29 -17.68 14.66
N LYS A 108 -6.32 -18.26 13.95
CA LYS A 108 -5.46 -17.50 13.03
C LYS A 108 -6.31 -16.87 11.92
N PRO A 109 -6.10 -15.59 11.58
CA PRO A 109 -6.75 -14.97 10.43
C PRO A 109 -6.57 -15.79 9.15
N GLY A 110 -7.66 -16.06 8.43
CA GLY A 110 -7.61 -16.87 7.20
C GLY A 110 -7.83 -18.37 7.40
N SER A 111 -8.13 -18.83 8.62
CA SER A 111 -8.33 -20.26 8.92
C SER A 111 -9.51 -20.87 8.17
N GLU A 112 -10.57 -20.10 7.91
CA GLU A 112 -11.72 -20.51 7.10
C GLU A 112 -11.33 -20.77 5.64
N MET A 113 -10.43 -19.96 5.08
CA MET A 113 -9.93 -20.17 3.72
C MET A 113 -9.02 -21.39 3.64
N ILE A 114 -8.15 -21.59 4.64
CA ILE A 114 -7.33 -22.80 4.75
C ILE A 114 -8.24 -24.03 4.86
N ALA A 115 -9.25 -23.99 5.71
CA ALA A 115 -10.20 -25.09 5.88
C ALA A 115 -10.96 -25.43 4.59
N ALA A 116 -11.33 -24.43 3.78
CA ALA A 116 -11.92 -24.63 2.47
C ALA A 116 -10.96 -25.33 1.49
N ILE A 117 -9.70 -24.88 1.47
CA ILE A 117 -8.64 -25.44 0.62
C ILE A 117 -8.37 -26.89 1.02
N ASP A 118 -8.19 -27.17 2.30
CA ASP A 118 -7.89 -28.50 2.81
C ASP A 118 -9.06 -29.46 2.52
N ALA A 119 -10.30 -29.05 2.77
CA ALA A 119 -11.49 -29.87 2.49
C ALA A 119 -11.64 -30.16 0.98
N ALA A 120 -11.34 -29.18 0.11
CA ALA A 120 -11.35 -29.39 -1.33
C ALA A 120 -10.25 -30.37 -1.78
N GLU A 121 -9.03 -30.22 -1.25
CA GLU A 121 -7.90 -31.12 -1.54
C GLU A 121 -8.18 -32.56 -1.07
N GLU A 122 -8.74 -32.73 0.14
CA GLU A 122 -9.12 -34.03 0.69
C GLU A 122 -10.17 -34.77 -0.15
N LEU A 123 -11.12 -34.01 -0.72
CA LEU A 123 -12.19 -34.56 -1.55
C LEU A 123 -11.86 -34.59 -3.06
N GLY A 124 -10.66 -34.13 -3.45
CA GLY A 124 -10.23 -34.05 -4.85
C GLY A 124 -11.04 -33.06 -5.70
N ILE A 125 -11.58 -32.01 -5.08
CA ILE A 125 -12.37 -30.96 -5.73
C ILE A 125 -11.45 -29.86 -6.26
N GLU A 126 -11.76 -29.31 -7.44
CA GLU A 126 -11.00 -28.22 -8.03
C GLU A 126 -11.11 -26.92 -7.20
N ILE A 127 -9.98 -26.21 -7.02
CA ILE A 127 -9.94 -24.94 -6.30
C ILE A 127 -9.82 -23.79 -7.30
N ALA A 128 -10.71 -22.80 -7.19
CA ALA A 128 -10.67 -21.57 -7.97
C ALA A 128 -10.34 -20.36 -7.08
N LEU A 129 -9.34 -19.59 -7.49
CA LEU A 129 -8.95 -18.32 -6.86
C LEU A 129 -9.73 -17.19 -7.52
N VAL A 130 -10.64 -16.54 -6.78
CA VAL A 130 -11.60 -15.59 -7.38
C VAL A 130 -11.35 -14.12 -7.04
N ASP A 131 -10.32 -13.81 -6.25
CA ASP A 131 -9.99 -12.42 -5.89
C ASP A 131 -8.80 -11.86 -6.68
N ARG A 132 -8.76 -10.54 -6.80
CA ARG A 132 -7.70 -9.81 -7.50
C ARG A 132 -6.46 -9.67 -6.63
N ASP A 133 -5.34 -9.35 -7.27
CA ASP A 133 -4.11 -9.06 -6.55
C ASP A 133 -4.31 -7.88 -5.57
N ILE A 134 -4.02 -8.13 -4.29
CA ILE A 134 -4.11 -7.14 -3.23
C ILE A 134 -3.24 -5.91 -3.51
N ARG A 135 -2.13 -6.07 -4.25
CA ARG A 135 -1.26 -4.96 -4.68
C ARG A 135 -2.01 -3.97 -5.56
N ILE A 136 -2.81 -4.47 -6.51
CA ILE A 136 -3.64 -3.63 -7.38
C ILE A 136 -4.68 -2.89 -6.55
N THR A 137 -5.37 -3.60 -5.65
CA THR A 137 -6.36 -3.03 -4.72
C THR A 137 -5.77 -1.86 -3.92
N LEU A 138 -4.62 -2.08 -3.27
CA LEU A 138 -3.97 -1.07 -2.42
C LEU A 138 -3.43 0.11 -3.25
N GLN A 139 -2.82 -0.15 -4.41
CA GLN A 139 -2.34 0.91 -5.29
C GLN A 139 -3.49 1.79 -5.77
N ARG A 140 -4.64 1.20 -6.14
CA ARG A 140 -5.83 1.94 -6.54
C ARG A 140 -6.39 2.76 -5.38
N PHE A 141 -6.46 2.20 -4.19
CA PHE A 141 -6.89 2.91 -2.99
C PHE A 141 -6.02 4.15 -2.74
N ILE A 142 -4.70 3.98 -2.69
CA ILE A 142 -3.75 5.09 -2.51
C ILE A 142 -3.84 6.08 -3.67
N SER A 143 -4.09 5.63 -4.90
CA SER A 143 -4.18 6.54 -6.06
C SER A 143 -5.40 7.47 -5.99
N LYS A 144 -6.48 7.03 -5.32
CA LYS A 144 -7.74 7.75 -5.18
C LYS A 144 -7.75 8.74 -4.01
N LEU A 145 -6.89 8.53 -3.01
CA LEU A 145 -6.72 9.48 -1.91
C LEU A 145 -6.14 10.82 -2.38
N GLY A 146 -6.68 11.91 -1.83
CA GLY A 146 -6.12 13.25 -1.94
C GLY A 146 -4.76 13.37 -1.25
N PHE A 147 -4.01 14.45 -1.55
CA PHE A 147 -2.69 14.68 -0.96
C PHE A 147 -2.74 14.79 0.57
N PHE A 148 -3.70 15.56 1.10
CA PHE A 148 -3.88 15.73 2.55
C PHE A 148 -4.35 14.45 3.25
N GLU A 149 -5.20 13.65 2.61
CA GLU A 149 -5.65 12.36 3.15
C GLU A 149 -4.50 11.37 3.28
N LYS A 150 -3.56 11.37 2.32
CA LYS A 150 -2.33 10.57 2.41
C LYS A 150 -1.47 10.99 3.59
N ILE A 151 -1.27 12.30 3.80
CA ILE A 151 -0.51 12.80 4.94
C ILE A 151 -1.20 12.41 6.25
N LYS A 152 -2.52 12.58 6.35
CA LYS A 152 -3.29 12.19 7.53
C LYS A 152 -3.20 10.69 7.81
N MET A 153 -3.31 9.85 6.78
CA MET A 153 -3.15 8.40 6.89
C MET A 153 -1.75 8.05 7.39
N VAL A 154 -0.70 8.57 6.77
CA VAL A 154 0.68 8.35 7.22
C VAL A 154 0.88 8.83 8.66
N GLY A 155 0.35 10.00 9.00
CA GLY A 155 0.40 10.53 10.37
C GLY A 155 -0.31 9.66 11.39
N ALA A 156 -1.50 9.13 11.07
CA ALA A 156 -2.24 8.21 11.93
C ALA A 156 -1.49 6.88 12.12
N LEU A 157 -0.90 6.35 11.04
CA LEU A 157 -0.10 5.13 11.07
C LEU A 157 1.16 5.29 11.93
N VAL A 158 1.86 6.41 11.76
CA VAL A 158 3.01 6.79 12.58
C VAL A 158 2.56 6.95 14.05
N GLY A 159 1.48 7.65 14.32
CA GLY A 159 0.92 7.80 15.67
C GLY A 159 0.64 6.46 16.34
N ALA A 160 0.01 5.53 15.63
CA ALA A 160 -0.26 4.18 16.11
C ALA A 160 1.04 3.41 16.46
N LEU A 161 2.07 3.48 15.60
CA LEU A 161 3.37 2.84 15.86
C LEU A 161 4.10 3.44 17.08
N PHE A 162 3.92 4.74 17.34
CA PHE A 162 4.49 5.42 18.49
C PHE A 162 3.60 5.34 19.76
N GLY A 163 2.50 4.58 19.72
CA GLY A 163 1.56 4.47 20.84
C GLY A 163 0.82 5.77 21.16
N VAL A 164 0.84 6.74 20.25
CA VAL A 164 0.17 8.03 20.40
C VAL A 164 -1.26 7.89 19.88
N GLY A 165 -2.22 7.83 20.79
CA GLY A 165 -3.66 7.76 20.45
C GLY A 165 -4.28 6.36 20.51
N GLY A 166 -3.61 5.39 21.14
CA GLY A 166 -4.21 4.08 21.42
C GLY A 166 -5.42 4.22 22.33
N LYS A 167 -6.62 4.15 21.74
CA LYS A 167 -7.78 3.65 22.47
C LYS A 167 -7.70 2.14 22.38
N ASP A 168 -7.61 1.49 23.55
CA ASP A 168 -7.83 0.06 23.68
C ASP A 168 -9.15 -0.27 23.00
N ILE A 169 -9.08 -1.06 21.92
CA ILE A 169 -10.26 -1.57 21.26
C ILE A 169 -10.64 -2.78 22.10
N ASP A 170 -11.73 -2.64 22.86
CA ASP A 170 -12.33 -3.70 23.65
C ASP A 170 -12.87 -4.76 22.68
N ILE A 171 -12.12 -5.87 22.51
CA ILE A 171 -12.49 -6.99 21.66
C ILE A 171 -13.12 -8.05 22.57
N GLU A 172 -14.39 -7.87 22.93
CA GLU A 172 -15.14 -8.94 23.58
C GLU A 172 -16.62 -8.96 23.14
N ALA A 173 -16.97 -10.12 22.56
CA ALA A 173 -18.29 -10.70 22.33
C ALA A 173 -19.24 -9.99 21.35
N ILE A 174 -19.09 -10.22 20.03
CA ILE A 174 -20.09 -9.76 19.05
C ILE A 174 -20.26 -10.77 17.90
N THR A 175 -21.49 -11.25 17.69
CA THR A 175 -21.89 -12.05 16.51
C THR A 175 -21.97 -11.20 15.22
N GLU A 176 -21.64 -11.82 14.08
CA GLU A 176 -20.64 -11.31 13.14
C GLU A 176 -21.14 -10.78 11.77
N GLU A 177 -22.39 -10.95 11.34
CA GLU A 177 -22.80 -10.56 9.96
C GLU A 177 -23.53 -9.21 9.86
N ASP A 178 -24.48 -8.92 10.76
CA ASP A 178 -25.29 -7.69 10.68
C ASP A 178 -24.50 -6.44 11.05
N ILE A 179 -23.59 -6.53 12.03
CA ILE A 179 -22.73 -5.41 12.43
C ILE A 179 -21.60 -5.20 11.41
N VAL A 180 -21.03 -6.26 10.82
CA VAL A 180 -20.06 -6.07 9.72
C VAL A 180 -20.73 -5.36 8.55
N THR A 181 -21.97 -5.73 8.22
CA THR A 181 -22.77 -5.02 7.20
C THR A 181 -23.03 -3.57 7.59
N GLN A 182 -23.31 -3.29 8.87
CA GLN A 182 -23.49 -1.95 9.40
C GLN A 182 -22.21 -1.11 9.33
N LEU A 183 -21.07 -1.66 9.76
CA LEU A 183 -19.75 -1.01 9.71
C LEU A 183 -19.31 -0.73 8.27
N VAL A 184 -19.58 -1.65 7.34
CA VAL A 184 -19.36 -1.42 5.91
C VAL A 184 -20.24 -0.29 5.39
N SER A 185 -21.49 -0.19 5.87
CA SER A 185 -22.40 0.89 5.48
C SER A 185 -21.97 2.24 6.06
N GLU A 186 -21.52 2.28 7.32
CA GLU A 186 -20.94 3.47 7.95
C GLU A 186 -19.64 3.91 7.24
N LEU A 187 -18.80 2.94 6.83
CA LEU A 187 -17.62 3.22 6.02
C LEU A 187 -17.98 3.82 4.65
N LYS A 188 -19.06 3.36 4.01
CA LYS A 188 -19.56 3.94 2.75
C LYS A 188 -19.99 5.38 2.93
N GLU A 189 -20.63 5.71 4.05
CA GLU A 189 -21.08 7.07 4.35
C GLU A 189 -19.89 8.00 4.69
N PHE A 190 -18.96 7.52 5.51
CA PHE A 190 -17.80 8.30 5.95
C PHE A 190 -16.72 8.43 4.87
N SER A 191 -16.45 7.36 4.12
CA SER A 191 -15.40 7.28 3.12
C SER A 191 -15.84 6.49 1.88
N PRO A 192 -16.71 7.08 1.04
CA PRO A 192 -17.24 6.42 -0.15
C PRO A 192 -16.15 5.99 -1.14
N THR A 193 -15.03 6.73 -1.18
CA THR A 193 -13.87 6.39 -2.02
C THR A 193 -13.16 5.13 -1.51
N THR A 194 -13.06 4.94 -0.19
CA THR A 194 -12.46 3.75 0.40
C THR A 194 -13.35 2.54 0.16
N ALA A 195 -14.64 2.67 0.43
CA ALA A 195 -15.59 1.59 0.25
C ALA A 195 -15.73 1.16 -1.22
N SER A 196 -15.79 2.11 -2.16
CA SER A 196 -15.84 1.77 -3.59
C SER A 196 -14.61 0.96 -4.03
N VAL A 197 -13.40 1.34 -3.61
CA VAL A 197 -12.17 0.66 -4.07
C VAL A 197 -11.88 -0.63 -3.31
N LEU A 198 -12.02 -0.64 -1.98
CA LEU A 198 -11.66 -1.79 -1.14
C LEU A 198 -12.75 -2.84 -1.04
N ILE A 199 -14.00 -2.49 -1.35
CA ILE A 199 -15.15 -3.40 -1.25
C ILE A 199 -15.81 -3.56 -2.61
N GLU A 200 -16.43 -2.50 -3.17
CA GLU A 200 -17.30 -2.64 -4.34
C GLU A 200 -16.56 -3.12 -5.60
N GLU A 201 -15.36 -2.60 -5.88
CA GLU A 201 -14.54 -3.07 -6.99
C GLU A 201 -14.11 -4.53 -6.82
N ARG A 202 -13.88 -4.99 -5.58
CA ARG A 202 -13.53 -6.39 -5.30
C ARG A 202 -14.75 -7.29 -5.44
N ASP A 203 -15.89 -6.87 -4.91
CA ASP A 203 -17.17 -7.59 -5.06
C ASP A 203 -17.49 -7.82 -6.53
N ALA A 204 -17.34 -6.79 -7.36
CA ALA A 204 -17.52 -6.90 -8.80
C ALA A 204 -16.55 -7.89 -9.45
N TYR A 205 -15.28 -7.86 -9.06
CA TYR A 205 -14.25 -8.77 -9.58
C TYR A 205 -14.56 -10.23 -9.22
N ILE A 206 -14.87 -10.49 -7.95
CA ILE A 206 -15.21 -11.82 -7.44
C ILE A 206 -16.49 -12.34 -8.10
N ALA A 207 -17.54 -11.51 -8.16
CA ALA A 207 -18.79 -11.88 -8.80
C ALA A 207 -18.61 -12.24 -10.28
N LYS A 208 -17.79 -11.47 -11.03
CA LYS A 208 -17.51 -11.80 -12.43
C LYS A 208 -16.77 -13.13 -12.56
N ASN A 209 -15.76 -13.40 -11.74
CA ASN A 209 -15.05 -14.68 -11.76
C ASN A 209 -15.99 -15.87 -11.43
N LEU A 210 -16.92 -15.70 -10.48
CA LEU A 210 -17.91 -16.73 -10.15
C LEU A 210 -18.89 -16.98 -11.32
N LEU A 211 -19.32 -15.93 -12.01
CA LEU A 211 -20.14 -16.06 -13.23
C LEU A 211 -19.37 -16.76 -14.34
N ASP A 212 -18.09 -16.43 -14.54
CA ASP A 212 -17.24 -17.06 -15.56
C ASP A 212 -17.04 -18.56 -15.28
N LEU A 213 -16.92 -18.97 -14.01
CA LEU A 213 -16.92 -20.38 -13.63
C LEU A 213 -18.25 -21.04 -14.04
N LYS A 214 -19.38 -20.43 -13.66
CA LYS A 214 -20.71 -20.94 -14.02
C LYS A 214 -20.90 -21.07 -15.54
N GLU A 215 -20.47 -20.08 -16.32
CA GLU A 215 -20.56 -20.07 -17.80
C GLU A 215 -19.70 -21.16 -18.45
N LYS A 216 -18.55 -21.51 -17.86
CA LYS A 216 -17.72 -22.64 -18.30
C LYS A 216 -18.37 -24.01 -18.08
N GLY A 217 -19.53 -24.06 -17.40
CA GLY A 217 -20.26 -25.30 -17.15
C GLY A 217 -19.57 -26.20 -16.12
N THR A 218 -18.81 -25.63 -15.17
CA THR A 218 -18.09 -26.41 -14.15
C THR A 218 -19.02 -27.15 -13.20
N GLY A 219 -20.32 -26.85 -13.15
CA GLY A 219 -21.28 -27.48 -12.24
C GLY A 219 -21.51 -26.62 -10.99
N ASN A 220 -21.76 -27.26 -9.85
CA ASN A 220 -22.01 -26.54 -8.60
C ASN A 220 -20.71 -25.93 -8.07
N VAL A 221 -20.77 -24.66 -7.67
CA VAL A 221 -19.65 -23.91 -7.12
C VAL A 221 -20.00 -23.50 -5.69
N VAL A 222 -19.17 -23.87 -4.72
CA VAL A 222 -19.24 -23.31 -3.35
C VAL A 222 -18.18 -22.22 -3.25
N ALA A 223 -18.61 -20.98 -2.99
CA ALA A 223 -17.76 -19.81 -2.89
C ALA A 223 -17.63 -19.36 -1.43
N ILE A 224 -16.41 -19.35 -0.91
CA ILE A 224 -16.07 -18.90 0.44
C ILE A 224 -15.51 -17.49 0.35
N VAL A 225 -16.22 -16.55 0.96
CA VAL A 225 -15.88 -15.12 0.94
C VAL A 225 -15.99 -14.53 2.34
N GLY A 226 -15.33 -13.40 2.58
CA GLY A 226 -15.51 -12.63 3.80
C GLY A 226 -16.95 -12.10 3.91
N ALA A 227 -17.50 -12.08 5.13
CA ALA A 227 -18.88 -11.66 5.39
C ALA A 227 -19.20 -10.25 4.82
N GLY A 228 -18.22 -9.34 4.84
CA GLY A 228 -18.37 -7.98 4.28
C GLY A 228 -18.57 -7.93 2.76
N HIS A 229 -18.15 -8.96 2.02
CA HIS A 229 -18.25 -9.03 0.56
C HIS A 229 -19.52 -9.75 0.10
N ARG A 230 -20.10 -10.60 0.95
CA ARG A 230 -21.24 -11.49 0.61
C ARG A 230 -22.40 -10.73 -0.03
N LYS A 231 -22.85 -9.63 0.59
CA LYS A 231 -24.02 -8.87 0.12
C LYS A 231 -23.77 -8.20 -1.23
N GLY A 232 -22.59 -7.61 -1.43
CA GLY A 232 -22.23 -6.95 -2.69
C GLY A 232 -22.06 -7.94 -3.84
N ILE A 233 -21.40 -9.07 -3.59
CA ILE A 233 -21.27 -10.15 -4.56
C ILE A 233 -22.66 -10.67 -4.96
N GLN A 234 -23.54 -10.91 -3.99
CA GLN A 234 -24.90 -11.40 -4.26
C GLN A 234 -25.71 -10.44 -5.14
N GLU A 235 -25.55 -9.13 -4.94
CA GLU A 235 -26.19 -8.11 -5.77
C GLU A 235 -25.71 -8.20 -7.24
N TYR A 236 -24.40 -8.33 -7.47
CA TYR A 236 -23.84 -8.50 -8.82
C TYR A 236 -24.21 -9.85 -9.46
N LEU A 237 -24.33 -10.93 -8.69
CA LEU A 237 -24.78 -12.23 -9.20
C LEU A 237 -26.26 -12.19 -9.64
N LYS A 238 -27.10 -11.40 -8.97
CA LYS A 238 -28.51 -11.19 -9.35
C LYS A 238 -28.66 -10.21 -10.53
N HIS A 239 -27.75 -9.22 -10.60
CA HIS A 239 -27.75 -8.16 -11.60
C HIS A 239 -26.41 -8.09 -12.36
N PRO A 240 -26.06 -9.09 -13.19
CA PRO A 240 -24.81 -9.11 -13.93
C PRO A 240 -24.60 -7.90 -14.86
N GLU A 241 -25.68 -7.25 -15.29
CA GLU A 241 -25.66 -6.04 -16.11
C GLU A 241 -25.03 -4.82 -15.40
N LYS A 242 -24.97 -4.84 -14.07
CA LYS A 242 -24.34 -3.78 -13.26
C LYS A 242 -22.83 -3.94 -13.14
N LEU A 243 -22.26 -5.05 -13.63
CA LEU A 243 -20.82 -5.30 -13.52
C LEU A 243 -20.02 -4.26 -14.33
N PRO A 244 -19.04 -3.59 -13.71
CA PRO A 244 -18.12 -2.71 -14.43
C PRO A 244 -17.17 -3.54 -15.31
N ASP A 245 -16.51 -2.85 -16.25
CA ASP A 245 -15.43 -3.44 -17.05
C ASP A 245 -14.25 -3.84 -16.17
N ILE A 246 -14.06 -5.16 -15.99
CA ILE A 246 -13.04 -5.74 -15.13
C ILE A 246 -11.63 -5.35 -15.54
N ASN A 247 -11.37 -5.13 -16.84
CA ASN A 247 -10.04 -4.72 -17.29
C ASN A 247 -9.65 -3.37 -16.67
N LYS A 248 -10.60 -2.45 -16.50
CA LYS A 248 -10.38 -1.18 -15.81
C LYS A 248 -10.13 -1.34 -14.31
N LEU A 249 -10.54 -2.45 -13.70
CA LEU A 249 -10.25 -2.77 -12.31
C LEU A 249 -8.84 -3.34 -12.12
N LEU A 250 -8.26 -3.91 -13.19
CA LEU A 250 -6.88 -4.40 -13.22
C LEU A 250 -5.87 -3.31 -13.64
N GLU A 251 -6.31 -2.31 -14.39
CA GLU A 251 -5.46 -1.21 -14.80
C GLU A 251 -5.16 -0.22 -13.65
N MET A 252 -3.91 0.23 -13.59
CA MET A 252 -3.54 1.37 -12.74
C MET A 252 -4.00 2.67 -13.41
N PRO A 253 -4.65 3.60 -12.67
CA PRO A 253 -4.97 4.91 -13.20
C PRO A 253 -3.68 5.65 -13.57
N LYS A 254 -3.40 5.76 -14.88
CA LYS A 254 -2.27 6.54 -15.39
C LYS A 254 -2.55 8.03 -15.18
N LYS A 255 -1.78 8.71 -14.32
CA LYS A 255 -1.81 10.17 -14.27
C LYS A 255 -1.27 10.71 -15.59
N ARG A 256 -2.15 11.32 -16.40
CA ARG A 256 -1.81 11.91 -17.71
C ARG A 256 -0.79 13.06 -17.61
N PHE A 257 -0.67 13.70 -16.44
CA PHE A 257 0.31 14.73 -16.15
C PHE A 257 1.09 14.44 -14.87
N SER A 258 2.41 14.36 -15.00
CA SER A 258 3.32 14.24 -13.87
C SER A 258 3.69 15.64 -13.39
N LEU A 259 2.80 16.26 -12.61
CA LEU A 259 3.06 17.56 -11.97
C LEU A 259 4.41 17.53 -11.22
N GLY A 260 4.76 16.38 -10.62
CA GLY A 260 6.05 16.16 -9.97
C GLY A 260 7.27 16.19 -10.90
N LYS A 261 7.14 15.84 -12.18
CA LYS A 261 8.23 15.99 -13.17
C LYS A 261 8.43 17.46 -13.53
N ILE A 262 7.33 18.19 -13.72
CA ILE A 262 7.39 19.64 -14.01
C ILE A 262 7.98 20.38 -12.82
N ILE A 263 7.51 20.09 -11.60
CA ILE A 263 8.05 20.67 -10.36
C ILE A 263 9.52 20.30 -10.19
N GLY A 264 9.91 19.04 -10.44
CA GLY A 264 11.30 18.60 -10.35
C GLY A 264 12.21 19.31 -11.33
N VAL A 265 11.84 19.37 -12.62
CA VAL A 265 12.59 20.12 -13.64
C VAL A 265 12.64 21.61 -13.33
N GLY A 266 11.51 22.19 -12.91
CA GLY A 266 11.44 23.60 -12.50
C GLY A 266 12.33 23.92 -11.31
N THR A 267 12.42 23.02 -10.33
CA THR A 267 13.28 23.19 -9.16
C THR A 267 14.76 23.10 -9.54
N ILE A 268 15.14 22.16 -10.41
CA ILE A 268 16.51 22.07 -10.94
C ILE A 268 16.88 23.34 -11.72
N ALA A 269 16.00 23.80 -12.61
CA ALA A 269 16.23 25.02 -13.39
C ALA A 269 16.36 26.26 -12.48
N LEU A 270 15.50 26.37 -11.47
CA LEU A 270 15.54 27.45 -10.48
C LEU A 270 16.86 27.45 -9.69
N VAL A 271 17.29 26.29 -9.22
CA VAL A 271 18.57 26.16 -8.48
C VAL A 271 19.75 26.52 -9.38
N LEU A 272 19.78 26.03 -10.63
CA LEU A 272 20.85 26.35 -11.57
C LEU A 272 20.87 27.86 -11.90
N ALA A 273 19.71 28.47 -12.08
CA ALA A 273 19.59 29.92 -12.30
C ALA A 273 20.08 30.71 -11.08
N MET A 274 19.72 30.29 -9.86
CA MET A 274 20.20 30.90 -8.63
C MET A 274 21.73 30.78 -8.50
N PHE A 275 22.31 29.61 -8.77
CA PHE A 275 23.76 29.42 -8.77
C PHE A 275 24.46 30.26 -9.84
N ALA A 276 23.89 30.35 -11.05
CA ALA A 276 24.43 31.19 -12.11
C ALA A 276 24.41 32.69 -11.73
N LEU A 277 23.34 33.16 -11.10
CA LEU A 277 23.23 34.54 -10.62
C LEU A 277 24.25 34.81 -9.50
N ILE A 278 24.38 33.89 -8.54
CA ILE A 278 25.38 33.99 -7.47
C ILE A 278 26.79 34.08 -8.08
N ILE A 279 27.18 33.16 -8.96
CA ILE A 279 28.51 33.19 -9.62
C ILE A 279 28.73 34.48 -10.42
N ALA A 280 27.67 35.08 -10.99
CA ALA A 280 27.77 36.33 -11.75
C ALA A 280 27.84 37.59 -10.88
N THR A 281 27.42 37.53 -9.62
CA THR A 281 27.25 38.70 -8.74
C THR A 281 28.24 38.74 -7.57
N ILE A 282 28.66 37.59 -7.05
CA ILE A 282 29.56 37.51 -5.89
C ILE A 282 30.97 37.04 -6.26
N SER A 283 31.94 37.38 -5.42
CA SER A 283 33.32 36.91 -5.57
C SER A 283 33.43 35.40 -5.30
N PHE A 284 34.49 34.78 -5.83
CA PHE A 284 34.73 33.35 -5.63
C PHE A 284 34.89 32.98 -4.15
N ASP A 285 35.49 33.86 -3.35
CA ASP A 285 35.68 33.63 -1.91
C ASP A 285 34.34 33.64 -1.15
N GLU A 286 33.45 34.58 -1.46
CA GLU A 286 32.09 34.63 -0.89
C GLU A 286 31.27 33.41 -1.31
N PHE A 287 31.43 32.94 -2.55
CA PHE A 287 30.79 31.72 -3.03
C PHE A 287 31.26 30.49 -2.25
N LEU A 288 32.56 30.37 -1.98
CA LEU A 288 33.09 29.26 -1.20
C LEU A 288 32.58 29.26 0.24
N VAL A 289 32.41 30.44 0.85
CA VAL A 289 31.80 30.57 2.18
C VAL A 289 30.33 30.15 2.15
N ALA A 290 29.56 30.64 1.18
CA ALA A 290 28.15 30.28 0.99
C ALA A 290 27.98 28.77 0.77
N PHE A 291 28.77 28.20 -0.13
CA PHE A 291 28.81 26.76 -0.40
C PHE A 291 29.24 25.96 0.84
N GLY A 292 30.20 26.46 1.62
CA GLY A 292 30.65 25.86 2.87
C GLY A 292 29.51 25.73 3.89
N TYR A 293 28.76 26.81 4.12
CA TYR A 293 27.56 26.77 4.98
C TYR A 293 26.53 25.78 4.45
N TRP A 294 26.23 25.84 3.15
CA TRP A 294 25.29 24.93 2.51
C TRP A 294 25.69 23.46 2.68
N PHE A 295 26.95 23.14 2.38
CA PHE A 295 27.50 21.79 2.46
C PHE A 295 27.46 21.26 3.90
N ILE A 296 27.93 22.05 4.87
CA ILE A 296 27.98 21.63 6.27
C ILE A 296 26.58 21.45 6.85
N ILE A 297 25.65 22.38 6.62
CA ILE A 297 24.30 22.29 7.16
C ILE A 297 23.58 21.05 6.61
N ASN A 298 23.62 20.84 5.29
CA ASN A 298 23.01 19.67 4.66
C ASN A 298 23.67 18.37 5.12
N GLY A 299 25.01 18.34 5.11
CA GLY A 299 25.77 17.16 5.49
C GLY A 299 25.53 16.76 6.94
N VAL A 300 25.62 17.70 7.89
CA VAL A 300 25.42 17.43 9.31
C VAL A 300 24.02 16.93 9.59
N LEU A 301 22.98 17.58 9.07
CA LEU A 301 21.60 17.17 9.33
C LEU A 301 21.26 15.81 8.72
N SER A 302 21.73 15.54 7.49
CA SER A 302 21.54 14.22 6.86
C SER A 302 22.34 13.12 7.56
N GLY A 303 23.58 13.39 7.94
CA GLY A 303 24.43 12.49 8.72
C GLY A 303 23.84 12.20 10.10
N LEU A 304 23.31 13.21 10.80
CA LEU A 304 22.60 13.04 12.06
C LEU A 304 21.38 12.15 11.89
N GLY A 305 20.60 12.33 10.82
CA GLY A 305 19.48 11.44 10.50
C GLY A 305 19.93 9.97 10.35
N ALA A 306 20.99 9.72 9.58
CA ALA A 306 21.57 8.38 9.44
C ALA A 306 22.12 7.83 10.78
N ALA A 307 22.69 8.68 11.63
CA ALA A 307 23.22 8.30 12.93
C ALA A 307 22.09 7.95 13.93
N LEU A 308 21.00 8.72 13.93
CA LEU A 308 19.79 8.45 14.73
C LEU A 308 19.14 7.11 14.35
N ALA A 309 19.21 6.73 13.07
CA ALA A 309 18.81 5.41 12.59
C ALA A 309 19.75 4.27 13.04
N ARG A 310 20.82 4.57 13.79
CA ARG A 310 21.90 3.64 14.16
C ARG A 310 22.58 3.03 12.93
N GLY A 311 22.73 3.84 11.89
CA GLY A 311 23.40 3.46 10.66
C GLY A 311 24.89 3.17 10.88
N HIS A 312 25.47 2.38 9.98
CA HIS A 312 26.90 2.17 9.93
C HIS A 312 27.63 3.51 9.68
N ILE A 313 28.84 3.66 10.23
CA ILE A 313 29.62 4.91 10.10
C ILE A 313 29.83 5.33 8.64
N TYR A 314 30.04 4.36 7.75
CA TYR A 314 30.15 4.61 6.31
C TYR A 314 28.88 5.20 5.69
N SER A 315 27.71 4.78 6.16
CA SER A 315 26.41 5.31 5.70
C SER A 315 26.19 6.73 6.22
N VAL A 316 26.59 7.01 7.46
CA VAL A 316 26.58 8.36 8.05
C VAL A 316 27.49 9.31 7.27
N LEU A 317 28.73 8.88 6.98
CA LEU A 317 29.67 9.66 6.18
C LEU A 317 29.16 9.87 4.75
N THR A 318 28.54 8.85 4.15
CA THR A 318 27.95 8.95 2.81
C THR A 318 26.80 9.95 2.78
N ALA A 319 25.89 9.90 3.77
CA ALA A 319 24.81 10.88 3.91
C ALA A 319 25.39 12.30 4.03
N PHE A 320 26.39 12.49 4.88
CA PHE A 320 27.06 13.78 5.07
C PHE A 320 27.66 14.32 3.76
N SER A 321 28.38 13.48 3.01
CA SER A 321 29.08 13.91 1.81
C SER A 321 28.18 14.19 0.60
N VAL A 322 27.00 13.55 0.53
CA VAL A 322 26.12 13.60 -0.65
C VAL A 322 24.90 14.51 -0.44
N ALA A 323 24.54 14.87 0.79
CA ALA A 323 23.33 15.65 1.11
C ALA A 323 23.18 16.96 0.33
N TRP A 324 24.26 17.70 0.12
CA TRP A 324 24.23 18.97 -0.63
C TRP A 324 23.79 18.79 -2.08
N LEU A 325 24.07 17.62 -2.69
CA LEU A 325 23.73 17.30 -4.07
C LEU A 325 22.22 17.07 -4.23
N THR A 326 21.59 16.47 -3.23
CA THR A 326 20.14 16.25 -3.20
C THR A 326 19.36 17.56 -3.21
N SER A 327 19.87 18.55 -2.51
CA SER A 327 19.28 19.89 -2.49
C SER A 327 19.35 20.56 -3.87
N LEU A 328 20.37 20.23 -4.69
CA LEU A 328 20.49 20.75 -6.05
C LEU A 328 19.65 19.97 -7.07
N ASN A 329 19.53 18.67 -6.84
CA ASN A 329 18.75 17.79 -7.67
C ASN A 329 17.78 16.96 -6.82
N PRO A 330 16.51 17.42 -6.68
CA PRO A 330 15.49 16.72 -5.91
C PRO A 330 15.21 15.28 -6.39
N MET A 331 15.70 14.90 -7.58
CA MET A 331 15.58 13.54 -8.10
C MET A 331 16.64 12.58 -7.53
N ILE A 332 17.69 13.10 -6.88
CA ILE A 332 18.81 12.34 -6.35
C ILE A 332 18.80 12.45 -4.83
N ALA A 333 18.27 11.46 -4.12
CA ALA A 333 18.11 11.52 -2.67
C ALA A 333 19.35 10.98 -1.92
N ALA A 334 19.90 11.74 -0.96
CA ALA A 334 21.11 11.37 -0.21
C ALA A 334 20.96 10.07 0.56
N GLY A 335 19.74 9.82 1.05
CA GLY A 335 19.35 8.58 1.70
C GLY A 335 19.42 7.36 0.79
N TRP A 336 19.33 7.49 -0.54
CA TRP A 336 19.55 6.34 -1.44
C TRP A 336 21.01 5.89 -1.41
N PHE A 337 21.96 6.82 -1.36
CA PHE A 337 23.38 6.50 -1.25
C PHE A 337 23.70 5.94 0.13
N ALA A 338 23.22 6.59 1.19
CA ALA A 338 23.41 6.12 2.55
C ALA A 338 22.78 4.73 2.76
N GLY A 339 21.57 4.51 2.25
CA GLY A 339 20.87 3.22 2.29
C GLY A 339 21.56 2.14 1.45
N ALA A 340 22.10 2.47 0.28
CA ALA A 340 22.86 1.51 -0.53
C ALA A 340 24.15 1.07 0.16
N VAL A 341 24.85 1.99 0.84
CA VAL A 341 26.01 1.67 1.67
C VAL A 341 25.58 0.82 2.87
N GLU A 342 24.50 1.18 3.56
CA GLU A 342 23.97 0.41 4.69
C GLU A 342 23.58 -1.00 4.27
N LEU A 343 22.95 -1.16 3.11
CA LEU A 343 22.58 -2.44 2.52
C LEU A 343 23.80 -3.33 2.30
N LYS A 344 24.89 -2.76 1.78
CA LYS A 344 26.15 -3.47 1.56
C LYS A 344 26.83 -3.88 2.86
N MET A 345 26.70 -3.06 3.92
CA MET A 345 27.30 -3.34 5.23
C MET A 345 26.51 -4.37 6.02
N ARG A 346 25.18 -4.27 6.04
CA ARG A 346 24.31 -5.16 6.83
C ARG A 346 23.99 -6.48 6.15
N LYS A 347 23.94 -6.51 4.81
CA LYS A 347 23.58 -7.70 4.00
C LYS A 347 22.31 -8.39 4.52
N PRO A 348 21.16 -7.70 4.54
CA PRO A 348 19.90 -8.28 5.00
C PRO A 348 19.55 -9.54 4.21
N SER A 349 19.02 -10.52 4.92
CA SER A 349 18.57 -11.81 4.41
C SER A 349 17.07 -11.79 4.08
N PRO A 350 16.54 -12.78 3.33
CA PRO A 350 15.10 -12.95 3.16
C PRO A 350 14.33 -13.12 4.49
N HIS A 351 14.99 -13.60 5.54
CA HIS A 351 14.40 -13.68 6.88
C HIS A 351 14.16 -12.30 7.49
N ASP A 352 14.99 -11.30 7.17
CA ASP A 352 14.77 -9.92 7.63
C ASP A 352 13.48 -9.32 7.05
N ILE A 353 12.96 -9.83 5.93
CA ILE A 353 11.68 -9.38 5.37
C ILE A 353 10.52 -9.86 6.24
N HIS A 354 10.52 -11.15 6.58
CA HIS A 354 9.50 -11.76 7.43
C HIS A 354 9.54 -11.20 8.85
N GLY A 355 10.75 -11.01 9.40
CA GLY A 355 10.92 -10.45 10.74
C GLY A 355 10.45 -9.00 10.90
N ILE A 356 10.21 -8.24 9.82
CA ILE A 356 9.56 -6.92 9.92
C ILE A 356 8.05 -7.09 10.08
N ALA A 357 7.44 -8.06 9.39
CA ALA A 357 6.00 -8.34 9.48
C ALA A 357 5.61 -8.92 10.84
N GLU A 358 6.50 -9.71 11.46
CA GLU A 358 6.31 -10.36 12.76
C GLU A 358 6.70 -9.47 13.96
N ALA A 359 7.34 -8.32 13.73
CA ALA A 359 7.78 -7.45 14.81
C ALA A 359 6.57 -6.90 15.59
N GLU A 360 6.55 -7.02 16.91
CA GLU A 360 5.44 -6.50 17.73
C GLU A 360 5.72 -5.09 18.27
N THR A 361 6.99 -4.68 18.28
CA THR A 361 7.40 -3.37 18.79
C THR A 361 8.40 -2.69 17.86
N LEU A 362 8.51 -1.36 17.99
CA LEU A 362 9.57 -0.59 17.33
C LEU A 362 10.98 -1.07 17.73
N HIS A 363 11.13 -1.63 18.94
CA HIS A 363 12.40 -2.20 19.37
C HIS A 363 12.79 -3.41 18.52
N ASP A 364 11.83 -4.29 18.23
CA ASP A 364 12.03 -5.48 17.39
C ASP A 364 12.35 -5.08 15.95
N MET A 365 11.63 -4.08 15.42
CA MET A 365 11.92 -3.51 14.10
C MET A 365 13.35 -2.95 14.04
N MET A 366 13.79 -2.22 15.07
CA MET A 366 15.17 -1.72 15.14
C MET A 366 16.23 -2.82 15.23
N GLY A 367 15.87 -4.02 15.67
CA GLY A 367 16.71 -5.22 15.63
C GLY A 367 16.92 -5.75 14.20
N ASN A 368 15.99 -5.49 13.30
CA ASN A 368 15.99 -6.00 11.93
C ASN A 368 16.98 -5.26 11.01
N ASN A 369 17.73 -5.99 10.18
CA ASN A 369 18.73 -5.37 9.31
C ASN A 369 18.13 -4.62 8.13
N LEU A 370 17.06 -5.15 7.54
CA LEU A 370 16.37 -4.51 6.42
C LEU A 370 15.67 -3.22 6.88
N PHE A 371 15.01 -3.25 8.04
CA PHE A 371 14.38 -2.05 8.60
C PHE A 371 15.42 -0.94 8.83
N ARG A 372 16.60 -1.28 9.36
CA ARG A 372 17.69 -0.32 9.56
C ARG A 372 18.16 0.32 8.26
N VAL A 373 18.27 -0.44 7.17
CA VAL A 373 18.60 0.12 5.84
C VAL A 373 17.56 1.15 5.40
N ILE A 374 16.27 0.83 5.54
CA ILE A 374 15.17 1.72 5.16
C ILE A 374 15.16 2.97 6.05
N LEU A 375 15.33 2.81 7.35
CA LEU A 375 15.32 3.91 8.32
C LEU A 375 16.49 4.87 8.10
N VAL A 376 17.69 4.35 7.82
CA VAL A 376 18.87 5.17 7.45
C VAL A 376 18.57 6.01 6.22
N ALA A 377 18.01 5.41 5.17
CA ALA A 377 17.65 6.15 3.96
C ALA A 377 16.59 7.23 4.23
N ALA A 378 15.55 6.90 5.02
CA ALA A 378 14.47 7.82 5.33
C ALA A 378 14.93 9.02 6.17
N LEU A 379 15.66 8.78 7.27
CA LEU A 379 16.13 9.86 8.15
C LEU A 379 17.22 10.71 7.51
N ALA A 380 18.10 10.12 6.67
CA ALA A 380 19.07 10.89 5.89
C ALA A 380 18.38 11.83 4.89
N ASN A 381 17.30 11.37 4.23
CA ASN A 381 16.49 12.22 3.35
C ASN A 381 15.80 13.33 4.11
N LEU A 382 15.21 13.03 5.28
CA LEU A 382 14.59 14.04 6.12
C LEU A 382 15.59 15.12 6.53
N GLY A 383 16.79 14.71 6.97
CA GLY A 383 17.87 15.64 7.31
C GLY A 383 18.33 16.49 6.14
N SER A 384 18.43 15.93 4.93
CA SER A 384 18.75 16.69 3.70
C SER A 384 17.65 17.69 3.32
N ILE A 385 16.37 17.33 3.46
CA ILE A 385 15.25 18.25 3.22
C ILE A 385 15.31 19.41 4.21
N THR A 386 15.46 19.12 5.52
CA THR A 386 15.60 20.16 6.55
C THR A 386 16.83 21.04 6.29
N GLY A 387 17.95 20.44 5.90
CA GLY A 387 19.18 21.15 5.57
C GLY A 387 19.06 22.02 4.32
N THR A 388 18.20 21.67 3.37
CA THR A 388 17.95 22.47 2.17
C THR A 388 17.27 23.79 2.54
N PHE A 389 16.22 23.73 3.35
CA PHE A 389 15.50 24.94 3.79
C PHE A 389 16.34 25.78 4.77
N LEU A 390 16.98 25.14 5.75
CA LEU A 390 17.81 25.83 6.72
C LEU A 390 19.06 26.42 6.06
N GLY A 391 19.72 25.64 5.19
CA GLY A 391 20.89 26.07 4.44
C GLY A 391 20.58 27.24 3.52
N ALA A 392 19.44 27.22 2.82
CA ALA A 392 18.99 28.35 2.00
C ALA A 392 18.80 29.60 2.85
N TRP A 393 18.12 29.47 3.99
CA TRP A 393 17.90 30.58 4.90
C TRP A 393 19.21 31.16 5.46
N VAL A 394 20.18 30.31 5.86
CA VAL A 394 21.49 30.76 6.35
C VAL A 394 22.31 31.42 5.25
N VAL A 395 22.37 30.83 4.06
CA VAL A 395 23.13 31.40 2.94
C VAL A 395 22.56 32.78 2.54
N LEU A 396 21.24 32.90 2.44
CA LEU A 396 20.60 34.18 2.10
C LEU A 396 20.83 35.26 3.16
N THR A 397 20.83 34.90 4.44
CA THR A 397 21.03 35.87 5.53
C THR A 397 22.50 36.27 5.71
N GLN A 398 23.45 35.34 5.52
CA GLN A 398 24.88 35.60 5.73
C GLN A 398 25.57 36.26 4.53
N CYS A 399 25.12 35.97 3.31
CA CYS A 399 25.70 36.55 2.10
C CYS A 399 25.14 37.94 1.77
N GLY A 400 24.27 38.51 2.60
CA GLY A 400 23.71 39.86 2.40
C GLY A 400 22.90 40.02 1.11
N ILE A 401 22.43 38.91 0.52
CA ILE A 401 21.64 38.93 -0.70
C ILE A 401 20.27 39.49 -0.35
N ASP A 402 19.97 40.68 -0.87
CA ASP A 402 18.71 41.37 -0.61
C ASP A 402 17.52 40.49 -1.03
N LYS A 403 16.51 40.38 -0.15
CA LYS A 403 15.31 39.56 -0.41
C LYS A 403 14.58 40.03 -1.67
N ASP A 404 14.72 41.32 -2.00
CA ASP A 404 14.14 41.94 -3.17
C ASP A 404 14.88 41.57 -4.47
N MET A 405 16.20 41.35 -4.41
CA MET A 405 16.98 40.88 -5.56
C MET A 405 16.70 39.42 -5.88
N VAL A 406 16.52 38.58 -4.86
CA VAL A 406 16.12 37.17 -5.03
C VAL A 406 14.69 37.08 -5.56
N SER A 407 13.75 37.86 -5.03
CA SER A 407 12.37 37.84 -5.50
C SER A 407 12.27 38.33 -6.96
N ALA A 408 13.02 39.36 -7.34
CA ALA A 408 13.12 39.82 -8.72
C ALA A 408 13.71 38.73 -9.65
N GLY A 409 14.82 38.10 -9.28
CA GLY A 409 15.43 37.03 -10.08
C GLY A 409 14.56 35.77 -10.21
N VAL A 410 13.79 35.42 -9.17
CA VAL A 410 12.82 34.31 -9.20
C VAL A 410 11.63 34.67 -10.09
N ILE A 411 11.11 35.91 -10.02
CA ILE A 411 10.02 36.39 -10.88
C ILE A 411 10.46 36.39 -12.36
N ASP A 412 11.66 36.86 -12.66
CA ASP A 412 12.21 36.83 -14.02
C ASP A 412 12.41 35.39 -14.51
N ALA A 413 12.99 34.50 -13.70
CA ALA A 413 13.16 33.10 -14.06
C ALA A 413 11.80 32.39 -14.31
N LEU A 414 10.80 32.65 -13.47
CA LEU A 414 9.43 32.15 -13.67
C LEU A 414 8.77 32.76 -14.91
N GLY A 415 9.06 34.02 -15.24
CA GLY A 415 8.60 34.68 -16.46
C GLY A 415 9.23 34.12 -17.73
N VAL A 416 10.52 33.76 -17.70
CA VAL A 416 11.20 33.07 -18.81
C VAL A 416 10.67 31.65 -18.99
N ILE A 417 10.42 30.92 -17.90
CA ILE A 417 9.79 29.59 -17.95
C ILE A 417 8.34 29.70 -18.46
N GLY A 418 7.60 30.70 -18.00
CA GLY A 418 6.22 30.97 -18.45
C GLY A 418 6.13 31.27 -19.95
N SER A 419 7.02 32.12 -20.47
CA SER A 419 7.08 32.47 -21.89
C SER A 419 7.60 31.32 -22.78
N GLY A 420 8.51 30.47 -22.25
CA GLY A 420 8.93 29.24 -22.93
C GLY A 420 7.84 28.18 -23.02
N ILE A 421 6.96 28.08 -22.01
CA ILE A 421 5.83 27.16 -22.00
C ILE A 421 4.71 27.64 -22.94
N THR A 422 4.40 28.94 -22.99
CA THR A 422 3.43 29.48 -23.96
C THR A 422 3.93 29.36 -25.40
N GLY A 423 5.21 29.65 -25.65
CA GLY A 423 5.84 29.47 -26.97
C GLY A 423 5.87 28.01 -27.45
N ALA A 424 6.06 27.04 -26.54
CA ALA A 424 6.04 25.61 -26.86
C ALA A 424 4.63 25.03 -27.04
N LEU A 425 3.60 25.68 -26.47
CA LEU A 425 2.19 25.28 -26.58
C LEU A 425 1.44 26.01 -27.70
N GLY A 426 2.06 26.98 -28.37
CA GLY A 426 1.45 27.72 -29.48
C GLY A 426 0.22 28.54 -29.06
N ILE A 427 0.24 29.12 -27.86
CA ILE A 427 -0.75 30.08 -27.38
C ILE A 427 -0.12 31.47 -27.31
#